data_AF-A0A2W4QCI7-F1
#
_entry.id   AF-A0A2W4QCI7-F1
#
_cell.length_a   1.000
_cell.length_b   1.000
_cell.length_c   1.000
_cell.angle_alpha   90.00
_cell.angle_beta   90.00
_cell.angle_gamma   90.00
#
_symmetry.space_group_name_H-M   'P 1'
#
loop_
_entity.id
_entity.type
_entity.pdbx_description
1 polymer ?
#
loop_
_entity_poly.entity_id
_entity_poly.type
_entity_poly.pdbx_seq_one_letter_code
_entity_poly.pdbx_strand_id
1 'polypeptide(L)'
;MAGTAAGQMLAGLARAQDAASRPPAALSMTVLFPGGGRAKFDADKYVRKHLPLLKEIYGGSVERIEVRTAASSSTGMPPAMLAMSTMWILDVPAFGQRLAANAERINKDLDAASRGNRLVTVERVALELGEPRGTVSQGDQVFSLLYPAKPMAMGPLPAGRGGPPPRGGGGPPPETTFDTRYFVEEYLPRLYALYGEEAVRRLEATLGQDQGGQKATYVGAYHLLIRDRGAFNPKPGSAFPKLQQIAGSLTK
;
A
#
# COMPACT_ATOMS: atom_id res chain seq x y z
N MET A 1 5.60 30.19 -3.95
CA MET A 1 6.07 28.88 -3.47
C MET A 1 5.17 27.80 -4.04
N ALA A 2 5.65 27.03 -5.03
CA ALA A 2 4.88 25.94 -5.62
C ALA A 2 5.07 24.68 -4.76
N GLY A 3 4.03 24.26 -4.02
CA GLY A 3 4.04 23.00 -3.29
C GLY A 3 4.10 21.82 -4.25
N THR A 4 4.82 20.76 -3.90
CA THR A 4 4.81 19.50 -4.65
C THR A 4 3.39 18.94 -4.75
N ALA A 5 3.10 18.10 -5.77
CA ALA A 5 1.79 17.46 -5.91
C ALA A 5 1.33 16.78 -4.61
N ALA A 6 2.23 16.05 -3.93
CA ALA A 6 1.95 15.44 -2.64
C ALA A 6 1.63 16.46 -1.52
N GLY A 7 2.31 17.61 -1.49
CA GLY A 7 2.01 18.68 -0.55
C GLY A 7 0.64 19.32 -0.80
N GLN A 8 0.24 19.48 -2.06
CA GLN A 8 -1.10 19.96 -2.43
C GLN A 8 -2.20 18.96 -2.06
N MET A 9 -1.96 17.67 -2.30
CA MET A 9 -2.88 16.58 -1.92
C MET A 9 -3.13 16.56 -0.40
N LEU A 10 -2.06 16.63 0.40
CA LEU A 10 -2.17 16.66 1.86
C LEU A 10 -2.85 17.92 2.39
N ALA A 11 -2.56 19.09 1.80
CA ALA A 11 -3.23 20.33 2.17
C ALA A 11 -4.73 20.31 1.82
N GLY A 12 -5.12 19.62 0.74
CA GLY A 12 -6.53 19.38 0.42
C GLY A 12 -7.21 18.50 1.46
N LEU A 13 -6.55 17.39 1.85
CA LEU A 13 -7.07 16.44 2.84
C LEU A 13 -7.20 17.04 4.23
N ALA A 14 -6.20 17.79 4.70
CA ALA A 14 -6.28 18.48 6.00
C ALA A 14 -7.50 19.40 6.07
N ARG A 15 -7.75 20.20 5.03
CA ARG A 15 -8.93 21.08 4.96
C ARG A 15 -10.24 20.30 4.95
N ALA A 16 -10.29 19.16 4.25
CA ALA A 16 -11.47 18.30 4.23
C ALA A 16 -11.71 17.60 5.59
N GLN A 17 -10.64 17.26 6.32
CA GLN A 17 -10.70 16.70 7.67
C GLN A 17 -11.17 17.75 8.69
N ASP A 18 -10.65 18.97 8.65
CA ASP A 18 -11.07 20.07 9.52
C ASP A 18 -12.56 20.43 9.33
N ALA A 19 -13.07 20.27 8.11
CA ALA A 19 -14.48 20.51 7.78
C ALA A 19 -15.41 19.37 8.22
N ALA A 20 -14.89 18.17 8.46
CA ALA A 20 -15.67 17.02 8.91
C ALA A 20 -15.55 16.88 10.43
N SER A 21 -16.68 16.88 11.16
CA SER A 21 -16.72 16.74 12.64
C SER A 21 -16.29 15.35 13.17
N ARG A 22 -15.36 14.66 12.50
CA ARG A 22 -14.77 13.39 12.93
C ARG A 22 -13.39 13.64 13.53
N PRO A 23 -12.95 12.80 14.49
CA PRO A 23 -11.55 12.83 14.92
C PRO A 23 -10.64 12.66 13.68
N PRO A 24 -9.51 13.39 13.62
CA PRO A 24 -8.61 13.33 12.48
C PRO A 24 -8.20 11.87 12.26
N ALA A 25 -8.57 11.32 11.11
CA ALA A 25 -8.19 9.96 10.79
C ALA A 25 -6.68 9.93 10.54
N ALA A 26 -5.98 8.97 11.14
CA ALA A 26 -4.55 8.79 10.90
C ALA A 26 -4.30 8.65 9.39
N LEU A 27 -3.47 9.53 8.84
CA LEU A 27 -3.11 9.52 7.42
C LEU A 27 -1.81 8.78 7.21
N SER A 28 -1.72 8.06 6.10
CA SER A 28 -0.45 7.56 5.58
C SER A 28 -0.18 8.13 4.20
N MET A 29 1.09 8.27 3.85
CA MET A 29 1.52 8.50 2.47
C MET A 29 2.38 7.33 2.02
N THR A 30 1.98 6.71 0.91
CA THR A 30 2.69 5.59 0.31
C THR A 30 3.28 5.99 -1.04
N VAL A 31 4.56 5.70 -1.23
CA VAL A 31 5.28 5.79 -2.50
C VAL A 31 5.52 4.38 -3.02
N LEU A 32 4.95 4.08 -4.18
CA LEU A 32 5.11 2.82 -4.89
C LEU A 32 6.20 2.94 -5.95
N PHE A 33 7.05 1.92 -6.05
CA PHE A 33 8.08 1.78 -7.09
C PHE A 33 7.77 0.58 -7.98
N PRO A 34 6.94 0.73 -9.03
CA PRO A 34 6.66 -0.34 -9.97
C PRO A 34 7.93 -0.87 -10.65
N GLY A 35 7.93 -2.17 -10.93
CA GLY A 35 8.95 -2.83 -11.75
C GLY A 35 8.69 -2.67 -13.25
N GLY A 36 9.53 -3.33 -14.05
CA GLY A 36 9.42 -3.36 -15.50
C GLY A 36 10.41 -2.44 -16.24
N GLY A 37 10.66 -2.76 -17.51
CA GLY A 37 11.56 -2.02 -18.38
C GLY A 37 12.95 -1.80 -17.77
N ARG A 38 13.32 -0.52 -17.62
CA ARG A 38 14.61 -0.06 -17.07
C ARG A 38 14.52 0.36 -15.59
N ALA A 39 13.41 0.07 -14.89
CA ALA A 39 13.21 0.47 -13.51
C ALA A 39 14.27 -0.15 -12.58
N LYS A 40 14.72 0.62 -11.58
CA LYS A 40 15.70 0.19 -10.59
C LYS A 40 15.34 0.74 -9.21
N PHE A 41 15.63 -0.06 -8.19
CA PHE A 41 15.53 0.35 -6.79
C PHE A 41 16.74 -0.20 -6.04
N ASP A 42 17.55 0.70 -5.48
CA ASP A 42 18.69 0.37 -4.64
C ASP A 42 18.25 0.42 -3.17
N ALA A 43 17.88 -0.74 -2.64
CA ALA A 43 17.35 -0.86 -1.29
C ALA A 43 18.37 -0.43 -0.22
N ASP A 44 19.65 -0.77 -0.40
CA ASP A 44 20.70 -0.42 0.55
C ASP A 44 20.90 1.09 0.60
N LYS A 45 20.96 1.74 -0.56
CA LYS A 45 21.08 3.20 -0.63
C LYS A 45 19.83 3.89 -0.09
N TYR A 46 18.64 3.36 -0.38
CA TYR A 46 17.39 3.88 0.16
C TYR A 46 17.40 3.83 1.69
N VAL A 47 17.77 2.69 2.28
CA VAL A 47 17.80 2.52 3.75
C VAL A 47 18.92 3.33 4.40
N ARG A 48 20.12 3.37 3.81
CA ARG A 48 21.30 4.00 4.44
C ARG A 48 21.40 5.51 4.21
N LYS A 49 20.73 6.05 3.19
CA LYS A 49 20.79 7.49 2.86
C LYS A 49 19.41 8.14 2.87
N HIS A 50 18.47 7.58 2.13
CA HIS A 50 17.17 8.20 1.95
C HIS A 50 16.33 8.21 3.23
N LEU A 51 16.23 7.08 3.93
CA LEU A 51 15.47 7.01 5.19
C LEU A 51 16.03 7.94 6.28
N PRO A 52 17.35 8.01 6.54
CA PRO A 52 17.91 9.02 7.45
C PRO A 52 17.57 10.45 7.07
N LEU A 53 17.65 10.79 5.77
CA LEU A 53 17.27 12.10 5.27
C LEU A 53 15.79 12.40 5.55
N LEU A 54 14.89 11.46 5.28
CA LEU A 54 13.46 11.62 5.57
C LEU A 54 13.21 11.78 7.08
N LYS A 55 13.92 11.04 7.92
CA LYS A 55 13.83 11.16 9.38
C LYS A 55 14.32 12.52 9.88
N GLU A 56 15.41 13.04 9.31
CA GLU A 56 15.91 14.40 9.59
C GLU A 56 14.86 15.46 9.22
N ILE A 57 14.31 15.38 8.01
CA ILE A 57 13.36 16.38 7.50
C ILE A 57 12.04 16.32 8.24
N TYR A 58 11.46 15.13 8.38
CA TYR A 58 10.11 14.95 8.91
C TYR A 58 10.06 14.81 10.42
N GLY A 59 11.12 14.35 11.10
CA GLY A 59 11.18 14.27 12.56
C GLY A 59 9.87 13.82 13.21
N GLY A 60 9.40 14.56 14.21
CA GLY A 60 8.16 14.26 14.93
C GLY A 60 6.84 14.44 14.15
N SER A 61 6.85 14.90 12.89
CA SER A 61 5.61 14.94 12.08
C SER A 61 5.23 13.58 11.50
N VAL A 62 6.12 12.60 11.59
CA VAL A 62 5.94 11.23 11.11
C VAL A 62 6.19 10.25 12.27
N GLU A 63 5.23 9.37 12.53
CA GLU A 63 5.35 8.31 13.54
C GLU A 63 6.39 7.26 13.12
N ARG A 64 6.32 6.89 11.84
CA ARG A 64 7.03 5.75 11.30
C ARG A 64 7.26 5.90 9.80
N ILE A 65 8.40 5.39 9.35
CA ILE A 65 8.69 5.19 7.93
C ILE A 65 9.03 3.70 7.76
N GLU A 66 8.33 3.03 6.86
CA GLU A 66 8.60 1.63 6.53
C GLU A 66 8.90 1.53 5.04
N VAL A 67 9.94 0.77 4.68
CA VAL A 67 10.19 0.35 3.30
C VAL A 67 10.03 -1.15 3.19
N ARG A 68 9.19 -1.59 2.24
CA ARG A 68 8.98 -2.97 1.87
C ARG A 68 9.61 -3.20 0.51
N THR A 69 10.50 -4.16 0.41
CA THR A 69 11.10 -4.57 -0.87
C THR A 69 10.53 -5.90 -1.29
N ALA A 70 10.33 -6.12 -2.59
CA ALA A 70 9.93 -7.44 -3.05
C ALA A 70 11.00 -8.47 -2.70
N ALA A 71 10.59 -9.56 -2.04
CA ALA A 71 11.37 -10.78 -2.07
C ALA A 71 11.42 -11.27 -3.51
N SER A 72 12.56 -11.85 -3.93
CA SER A 72 12.70 -12.47 -5.26
C SER A 72 11.49 -13.34 -5.58
N SER A 73 10.88 -13.17 -6.76
CA SER A 73 9.69 -13.94 -7.11
C SER A 73 10.02 -15.43 -7.14
N SER A 74 9.10 -16.26 -6.64
CA SER A 74 9.22 -17.72 -6.69
C SER A 74 9.21 -18.29 -8.12
N THR A 75 8.87 -17.47 -9.12
CA THR A 75 8.70 -17.87 -10.52
C THR A 75 9.84 -17.40 -11.43
N GLY A 76 10.90 -16.81 -10.88
CA GLY A 76 12.02 -16.26 -11.66
C GLY A 76 11.67 -15.02 -12.50
N MET A 77 10.41 -14.56 -12.45
CA MET A 77 9.98 -13.33 -13.11
C MET A 77 10.40 -12.09 -12.31
N PRO A 78 10.70 -10.96 -12.96
CA PRO A 78 10.89 -9.70 -12.25
C PRO A 78 9.65 -9.35 -11.42
N PRO A 79 9.81 -8.82 -10.19
CA PRO A 79 8.66 -8.45 -9.38
C PRO A 79 7.92 -7.24 -10.01
N ALA A 80 6.60 -7.29 -10.01
CA ALA A 80 5.76 -6.20 -10.52
C ALA A 80 5.92 -4.90 -9.72
N MET A 81 6.34 -5.02 -8.46
CA MET A 81 6.68 -3.93 -7.54
C MET A 81 8.09 -4.15 -7.02
N LEU A 82 9.00 -3.19 -7.22
CA LEU A 82 10.36 -3.27 -6.68
C LEU A 82 10.36 -2.96 -5.17
N ALA A 83 9.62 -1.91 -4.80
CA ALA A 83 9.49 -1.48 -3.42
C ALA A 83 8.21 -0.67 -3.17
N MET A 84 7.91 -0.48 -1.90
CA MET A 84 6.87 0.39 -1.37
C MET A 84 7.41 1.08 -0.12
N SER A 85 7.27 2.39 -0.02
CA SER A 85 7.64 3.16 1.17
C SER A 85 6.40 3.83 1.73
N THR A 86 6.08 3.58 3.00
CA THR A 86 4.89 4.13 3.67
C THR A 86 5.34 4.96 4.87
N MET A 87 4.74 6.15 5.01
CA MET A 87 4.94 7.07 6.13
C MET A 87 3.62 7.30 6.84
N TRP A 88 3.59 7.13 8.15
CA TRP A 88 2.41 7.42 8.99
C TRP A 88 2.53 8.83 9.55
N ILE A 89 1.59 9.70 9.22
CA ILE A 89 1.66 11.13 9.45
C ILE A 89 0.92 11.47 10.76
N LEU A 90 1.65 12.08 11.70
CA LEU A 90 1.10 12.54 12.99
C LEU A 90 0.61 13.98 12.91
N ASP A 91 1.32 14.82 12.15
CA ASP A 91 1.04 16.25 12.01
C ASP A 91 1.05 16.62 10.53
N VAL A 92 -0.13 16.67 9.93
CA VAL A 92 -0.32 16.95 8.50
C VAL A 92 0.17 18.35 8.12
N PRO A 93 -0.15 19.43 8.86
CA PRO A 93 0.42 20.76 8.61
C PRO A 93 1.95 20.77 8.63
N ALA A 94 2.59 20.23 9.68
CA ALA A 94 4.05 20.24 9.79
C ALA A 94 4.69 19.38 8.70
N PHE A 95 4.12 18.21 8.41
CA PHE A 95 4.56 17.35 7.31
C PHE A 95 4.55 18.10 5.97
N GLY A 96 3.43 18.75 5.64
CA GLY A 96 3.25 19.47 4.39
C GLY A 96 4.24 20.63 4.22
N GLN A 97 4.46 21.40 5.28
CA GLN A 97 5.45 22.48 5.29
C GLN A 97 6.89 21.94 5.08
N ARG A 98 7.26 20.88 5.80
CA ARG A 98 8.59 20.24 5.70
C ARG A 98 8.83 19.66 4.31
N LEU A 99 7.83 19.00 3.73
CA LEU A 99 7.86 18.50 2.36
C LEU A 99 8.07 19.65 1.36
N ALA A 100 7.29 20.73 1.46
CA ALA A 100 7.39 21.86 0.54
C ALA A 100 8.78 22.53 0.61
N ALA A 101 9.33 22.70 1.81
CA ALA A 101 10.64 23.31 2.02
C ALA A 101 11.81 22.43 1.54
N ASN A 102 11.66 21.11 1.48
CA ASN A 102 12.75 20.16 1.21
C ASN A 102 12.55 19.32 -0.06
N ALA A 103 11.52 19.61 -0.86
CA ALA A 103 11.12 18.83 -2.02
C ALA A 103 12.26 18.48 -2.98
N GLU A 104 13.09 19.46 -3.33
CA GLU A 104 14.21 19.26 -4.25
C GLU A 104 15.27 18.31 -3.65
N ARG A 105 15.62 18.50 -2.37
CA ARG A 105 16.58 17.65 -1.65
C ARG A 105 16.08 16.21 -1.56
N ILE A 106 14.79 16.02 -1.24
CA ILE A 106 14.14 14.70 -1.17
C ILE A 106 14.17 14.03 -2.55
N ASN A 107 13.74 14.73 -3.60
CA ASN A 107 13.66 14.16 -4.94
C ASN A 107 15.05 13.81 -5.49
N LYS A 108 16.04 14.69 -5.30
CA LYS A 108 17.43 14.45 -5.74
C LYS A 108 18.03 13.21 -5.09
N ASP A 109 17.82 13.04 -3.78
CA ASP A 109 18.31 11.84 -3.09
C ASP A 109 17.54 10.58 -3.50
N LEU A 110 16.23 10.69 -3.70
CA LEU A 110 15.39 9.61 -4.19
C LEU A 110 15.78 9.15 -5.61
N ASP A 111 16.08 10.08 -6.51
CA ASP A 111 16.58 9.82 -7.87
C ASP A 111 17.94 9.09 -7.85
N ALA A 112 18.72 9.31 -6.80
CA ALA A 112 19.98 8.60 -6.61
C ALA A 112 19.76 7.14 -6.16
N ALA A 113 18.63 6.81 -5.52
CA ALA A 113 18.29 5.48 -5.02
C ALA A 113 17.30 4.70 -5.92
N SER A 114 16.58 5.37 -6.82
CA SER A 114 15.59 4.72 -7.68
C SER A 114 15.50 5.35 -9.06
N ARG A 115 15.13 4.54 -10.06
CA ARG A 115 14.83 4.97 -11.43
C ARG A 115 13.52 4.37 -11.90
N GLY A 116 12.70 5.15 -12.60
CA GLY A 116 11.43 4.72 -13.18
C GLY A 116 10.25 5.52 -12.63
N ASN A 117 9.04 5.08 -12.97
CA ASN A 117 7.82 5.72 -12.50
C ASN A 117 7.68 5.55 -10.98
N ARG A 118 7.08 6.55 -10.35
CA ARG A 118 6.71 6.54 -8.92
C ARG A 118 5.24 6.88 -8.82
N LEU A 119 4.50 6.13 -8.02
CA LEU A 119 3.11 6.44 -7.73
C LEU A 119 3.04 6.87 -6.27
N VAL A 120 2.52 8.07 -6.03
CA VAL A 120 2.33 8.59 -4.68
C VAL A 120 0.85 8.57 -4.39
N THR A 121 0.49 8.15 -3.18
CA THR A 121 -0.89 8.18 -2.73
C THR A 121 -0.93 8.53 -1.26
N VAL A 122 -1.96 9.30 -0.88
CA VAL A 122 -2.31 9.56 0.51
C VAL A 122 -3.57 8.76 0.83
N GLU A 123 -3.55 8.15 2.00
CA GLU A 123 -4.52 7.16 2.41
C GLU A 123 -4.97 7.45 3.83
N ARG A 124 -6.17 6.95 4.15
CA ARG A 124 -6.63 6.87 5.53
C ARG A 124 -6.28 5.50 6.08
N VAL A 125 -5.67 5.44 7.26
CA VAL A 125 -5.56 4.19 8.02
C VAL A 125 -6.96 3.76 8.43
N ALA A 126 -7.39 2.61 7.95
CA ALA A 126 -8.77 2.14 8.06
C ALA A 126 -8.92 1.03 9.10
N LEU A 127 -7.91 0.18 9.28
CA LEU A 127 -7.91 -0.91 10.24
C LEU A 127 -6.50 -1.22 10.71
N GLU A 128 -6.37 -1.54 11.99
CA GLU A 128 -5.18 -2.09 12.60
C GLU A 128 -5.60 -3.20 13.57
N LEU A 129 -5.04 -4.40 13.41
CA LEU A 129 -5.27 -5.55 14.28
C LEU A 129 -3.93 -6.17 14.68
N GLY A 130 -3.86 -6.74 15.87
CA GLY A 130 -2.67 -7.41 16.40
C GLY A 130 -1.70 -6.48 17.12
N GLU A 131 -0.41 -6.81 17.07
CA GLU A 131 0.65 -6.09 17.79
C GLU A 131 0.78 -4.61 17.36
N PRO A 132 1.27 -3.69 18.22
CA PRO A 132 1.50 -2.29 17.87
C PRO A 132 2.47 -2.07 16.69
N ARG A 133 2.33 -0.95 15.95
CA ARG A 133 3.22 -0.57 14.83
C ARG A 133 4.72 -0.59 15.16
N GLY A 134 5.07 -0.27 16.41
CA GLY A 134 6.45 -0.19 16.87
C GLY A 134 7.17 -1.53 17.02
N THR A 135 6.47 -2.67 16.92
CA THR A 135 7.10 -4.00 17.10
C THR A 135 7.75 -4.54 15.82
N VAL A 136 7.59 -3.85 14.70
CA VAL A 136 8.12 -4.27 13.40
C VAL A 136 9.60 -3.93 13.26
N SER A 137 10.39 -4.94 12.91
CA SER A 137 11.84 -4.91 12.78
C SER A 137 12.28 -5.14 11.33
N GLN A 138 13.51 -4.72 11.03
CA GLN A 138 14.13 -5.00 9.74
C GLN A 138 14.24 -6.51 9.52
N GLY A 139 13.83 -6.98 8.33
CA GLY A 139 13.86 -8.39 7.96
C GLY A 139 12.54 -9.14 8.18
N ASP A 140 11.58 -8.51 8.87
CA ASP A 140 10.26 -9.09 9.01
C ASP A 140 9.56 -9.27 7.66
N GLN A 141 8.83 -10.39 7.53
CA GLN A 141 8.13 -10.72 6.29
C GLN A 141 6.73 -10.11 6.29
N VAL A 142 6.34 -9.59 5.13
CA VAL A 142 5.03 -8.97 4.93
C VAL A 142 4.42 -9.46 3.63
N PHE A 143 3.16 -9.86 3.70
CA PHE A 143 2.31 -10.04 2.53
C PHE A 143 1.49 -8.77 2.32
N SER A 144 1.58 -8.17 1.14
CA SER A 144 0.85 -6.93 0.80
C SER A 144 -0.07 -7.16 -0.38
N LEU A 145 -1.33 -6.74 -0.26
CA LEU A 145 -2.28 -6.71 -1.36
C LEU A 145 -2.78 -5.27 -1.58
N LEU A 146 -2.78 -4.83 -2.83
CA LEU A 146 -3.26 -3.51 -3.23
C LEU A 146 -4.40 -3.71 -4.25
N TYR A 147 -5.53 -3.03 -4.03
CA TYR A 147 -6.69 -3.03 -4.92
C TYR A 147 -6.68 -1.75 -5.76
N PRO A 148 -6.16 -1.79 -6.99
CA PRO A 148 -5.91 -0.57 -7.76
C PRO A 148 -7.22 0.12 -8.17
N ALA A 149 -7.24 1.45 -8.20
CA ALA A 149 -8.45 2.24 -8.47
C ALA A 149 -8.87 2.22 -9.95
N LYS A 150 -7.93 1.86 -10.83
CA LYS A 150 -8.16 1.46 -12.21
C LYS A 150 -7.42 0.14 -12.41
N PRO A 151 -7.83 -0.73 -13.34
CA PRO A 151 -7.02 -1.87 -13.73
C PRO A 151 -5.60 -1.36 -14.04
N MET A 152 -4.61 -1.72 -13.22
CA MET A 152 -3.23 -1.45 -13.57
C MET A 152 -2.95 -2.25 -14.84
N ALA A 153 -2.29 -1.65 -15.83
CA ALA A 153 -1.73 -2.39 -16.95
C ALA A 153 -0.57 -3.25 -16.42
N MET A 154 -0.91 -4.26 -15.62
CA MET A 154 -0.07 -5.40 -15.37
C MET A 154 0.01 -6.07 -16.74
N GLY A 155 1.21 -6.15 -17.31
CA GLY A 155 1.42 -6.92 -18.54
C GLY A 155 0.75 -8.29 -18.39
N PRO A 156 0.23 -8.86 -19.50
CA PRO A 156 -0.65 -10.01 -19.44
C PRO A 156 -0.04 -11.09 -18.53
N LEU A 157 -0.80 -11.49 -17.50
CA LEU A 157 -0.51 -12.71 -16.77
C LEU A 157 -0.41 -13.82 -17.84
N PRO A 158 0.69 -14.58 -17.91
CA PRO A 158 0.80 -15.64 -18.89
C PRO A 158 -0.39 -16.58 -18.69
N ALA A 159 -1.23 -16.67 -19.72
CA ALA A 159 -2.42 -17.48 -19.70
C ALA A 159 -2.00 -18.93 -19.36
N GLY A 160 -2.46 -19.42 -18.21
CA GLY A 160 -2.47 -20.84 -17.95
C GLY A 160 -3.23 -21.51 -19.09
N ARG A 161 -2.60 -22.48 -19.74
CA ARG A 161 -3.21 -23.37 -20.73
C ARG A 161 -4.57 -23.86 -20.19
N GLY A 162 -5.68 -23.44 -20.80
CA GLY A 162 -6.99 -23.96 -20.43
C GLY A 162 -8.18 -23.27 -21.08
N GLY A 163 -8.47 -23.64 -22.32
CA GLY A 163 -9.81 -23.52 -22.92
C GLY A 163 -10.07 -22.28 -23.79
N PRO A 164 -10.81 -22.42 -24.91
CA PRO A 164 -11.26 -21.28 -25.70
C PRO A 164 -12.22 -20.40 -24.88
N PRO A 165 -12.24 -19.09 -25.11
CA PRO A 165 -13.12 -18.17 -24.40
C PRO A 165 -14.59 -18.55 -24.65
N PRO A 166 -15.47 -18.47 -23.64
CA PRO A 166 -16.89 -18.70 -23.84
C PRO A 166 -17.45 -17.67 -24.84
N ARG A 167 -18.09 -18.17 -25.90
CA ARG A 167 -18.88 -17.37 -26.83
C ARG A 167 -20.23 -17.06 -26.17
N GLY A 168 -20.46 -15.81 -25.78
CA GLY A 168 -21.80 -15.31 -25.48
C GLY A 168 -21.83 -14.15 -24.48
N GLY A 169 -22.43 -13.02 -24.90
CA GLY A 169 -22.88 -11.95 -23.99
C GLY A 169 -21.93 -10.76 -23.84
N GLY A 170 -21.64 -10.05 -24.92
CA GLY A 170 -20.83 -8.82 -24.92
C GLY A 170 -21.55 -7.60 -24.35
N GLY A 171 -21.83 -7.60 -23.05
CA GLY A 171 -21.93 -6.37 -22.27
C GLY A 171 -20.57 -6.09 -21.62
N PRO A 172 -20.19 -4.82 -21.36
CA PRO A 172 -19.08 -4.56 -20.45
C PRO A 172 -19.36 -5.31 -19.14
N PRO A 173 -18.35 -5.93 -18.51
CA PRO A 173 -18.54 -6.52 -17.19
C PRO A 173 -19.17 -5.47 -16.28
N PRO A 174 -20.11 -5.85 -15.39
CA PRO A 174 -20.72 -4.91 -14.46
C PRO A 174 -19.64 -4.10 -13.75
N GLU A 175 -19.86 -2.79 -13.57
CA GLU A 175 -18.96 -1.93 -12.82
C GLU A 175 -18.86 -2.48 -11.39
N THR A 176 -17.82 -3.26 -11.13
CA THR A 176 -17.61 -3.84 -9.81
C THR A 176 -17.20 -2.72 -8.88
N THR A 177 -18.09 -2.39 -7.95
CA THR A 177 -17.84 -1.34 -6.96
C THR A 177 -17.11 -1.94 -5.76
N PHE A 178 -16.03 -1.29 -5.33
CA PHE A 178 -15.27 -1.73 -4.15
C PHE A 178 -16.05 -1.38 -2.88
N ASP A 179 -16.60 -2.38 -2.20
CA ASP A 179 -17.31 -2.19 -0.94
C ASP A 179 -16.33 -1.98 0.21
N THR A 180 -15.96 -0.71 0.43
CA THR A 180 -15.01 -0.31 1.49
C THR A 180 -15.46 -0.73 2.89
N ARG A 181 -16.78 -0.73 3.14
CA ARG A 181 -17.34 -1.06 4.45
C ARG A 181 -17.20 -2.56 4.68
N TYR A 182 -17.65 -3.38 3.73
CA TYR A 182 -17.48 -4.82 3.81
C TYR A 182 -16.00 -5.21 3.89
N PHE A 183 -15.13 -4.56 3.12
CA PHE A 183 -13.69 -4.81 3.16
C PHE A 183 -13.11 -4.62 4.57
N VAL A 184 -13.41 -3.50 5.22
CA VAL A 184 -12.85 -3.15 6.53
C VAL A 184 -13.55 -3.86 7.69
N GLU A 185 -14.88 -3.91 7.69
CA GLU A 185 -15.67 -4.39 8.83
C GLU A 185 -15.87 -5.90 8.82
N GLU A 186 -15.81 -6.56 7.65
CA GLU A 186 -16.13 -7.98 7.51
C GLU A 186 -14.96 -8.80 6.97
N TYR A 187 -14.41 -8.42 5.82
CA TYR A 187 -13.39 -9.21 5.12
C TYR A 187 -12.08 -9.29 5.92
N LEU A 188 -11.50 -8.16 6.30
CA LEU A 188 -10.19 -8.11 6.95
C LEU A 188 -10.17 -8.73 8.36
N PRO A 189 -11.18 -8.50 9.24
CA PRO A 189 -11.23 -9.18 10.53
C PRO A 189 -11.35 -10.70 10.39
N ARG A 190 -12.17 -11.18 9.44
CA ARG A 190 -12.29 -12.63 9.15
C ARG A 190 -10.99 -13.20 8.59
N LEU A 191 -10.33 -12.48 7.69
CA LEU A 191 -9.00 -12.84 7.17
C LEU A 191 -7.98 -12.99 8.30
N TYR A 192 -7.91 -12.02 9.21
CA TYR A 192 -7.00 -12.07 10.35
C TYR A 192 -7.31 -13.25 11.28
N ALA A 193 -8.58 -13.46 11.61
CA ALA A 193 -9.02 -14.60 12.44
C ALA A 193 -8.74 -15.96 11.77
N LEU A 194 -8.83 -16.06 10.45
CA LEU A 194 -8.55 -17.30 9.71
C LEU A 194 -7.07 -17.68 9.73
N TYR A 195 -6.16 -16.71 9.72
CA TYR A 195 -4.73 -16.96 9.88
C TYR A 195 -4.34 -17.17 11.34
N GLY A 196 -4.93 -16.40 12.26
CA GLY A 196 -4.62 -16.43 13.68
C GLY A 196 -3.29 -15.73 14.02
N GLU A 197 -3.13 -15.41 15.31
CA GLU A 197 -1.98 -14.63 15.82
C GLU A 197 -0.64 -15.37 15.72
N GLU A 198 -0.68 -16.71 15.67
CA GLU A 198 0.48 -17.58 15.44
C GLU A 198 1.09 -17.38 14.04
N ALA A 199 0.24 -17.16 13.03
CA ALA A 199 0.69 -16.96 11.65
C ALA A 199 0.91 -15.48 11.32
N VAL A 200 0.01 -14.61 11.79
CA VAL A 200 0.02 -13.18 11.47
C VAL A 200 0.00 -12.39 12.77
N ARG A 201 1.11 -11.72 13.09
CA ARG A 201 1.19 -10.89 14.29
C ARG A 201 0.43 -9.56 14.16
N ARG A 202 0.25 -9.07 12.93
CA ARG A 202 -0.39 -7.77 12.67
C ARG A 202 -1.02 -7.69 11.28
N LEU A 203 -2.20 -7.08 11.21
CA LEU A 203 -2.87 -6.68 9.97
C LEU A 203 -3.04 -5.15 9.97
N GLU A 204 -2.59 -4.50 8.91
CA GLU A 204 -2.84 -3.07 8.67
C GLU A 204 -3.60 -2.92 7.37
N ALA A 205 -4.60 -2.04 7.33
CA ALA A 205 -5.28 -1.69 6.09
C ALA A 205 -5.53 -0.20 5.95
N THR A 206 -5.50 0.25 4.71
CA THR A 206 -5.65 1.64 4.31
C THR A 206 -6.69 1.75 3.19
N LEU A 207 -7.35 2.91 3.12
CA LEU A 207 -8.29 3.26 2.07
C LEU A 207 -7.80 4.50 1.33
N GLY A 208 -7.78 4.42 0.00
CA GLY A 208 -7.45 5.55 -0.85
C GLY A 208 -8.41 6.72 -0.58
N GLN A 209 -7.87 7.93 -0.55
CA GLN A 209 -8.67 9.15 -0.39
C GLN A 209 -8.80 9.90 -1.72
N ASP A 210 -9.83 10.75 -1.83
CA ASP A 210 -9.84 11.80 -2.86
C ASP A 210 -8.79 12.85 -2.48
N GLN A 211 -7.89 13.13 -3.41
CA GLN A 211 -6.71 13.96 -3.16
C GLN A 211 -6.85 15.31 -3.85
N GLY A 212 -8.01 15.95 -3.69
CA GLY A 212 -8.34 17.23 -4.32
C GLY A 212 -8.55 17.10 -5.82
N GLY A 213 -9.33 16.11 -6.27
CA GLY A 213 -9.59 15.84 -7.68
C GLY A 213 -8.59 14.90 -8.35
N GLN A 214 -7.54 14.50 -7.64
CA GLN A 214 -6.67 13.39 -8.05
C GLN A 214 -7.19 12.09 -7.44
N LYS A 215 -7.42 11.08 -8.29
CA LYS A 215 -7.85 9.76 -7.84
C LYS A 215 -6.69 9.03 -7.15
N ALA A 216 -6.98 8.35 -6.05
CA ALA A 216 -6.02 7.45 -5.40
C ALA A 216 -5.49 6.39 -6.38
N THR A 217 -4.25 5.94 -6.14
CA THR A 217 -3.64 4.86 -6.95
C THR A 217 -4.37 3.52 -6.72
N TYR A 218 -4.84 3.29 -5.50
CA TYR A 218 -5.65 2.13 -5.10
C TYR A 218 -6.82 2.57 -4.23
N VAL A 219 -7.92 1.82 -4.27
CA VAL A 219 -9.10 2.04 -3.44
C VAL A 219 -8.94 1.46 -2.04
N GLY A 220 -8.12 0.41 -1.90
CA GLY A 220 -7.73 -0.15 -0.61
C GLY A 220 -6.44 -0.95 -0.70
N ALA A 221 -5.75 -1.08 0.42
CA ALA A 221 -4.61 -1.96 0.58
C ALA A 221 -4.65 -2.62 1.96
N TYR A 222 -4.05 -3.81 2.07
CA TYR A 222 -3.74 -4.39 3.36
C TYR A 222 -2.38 -5.07 3.39
N HIS A 223 -1.80 -5.13 4.58
CA HIS A 223 -0.51 -5.72 4.88
C HIS A 223 -0.65 -6.70 6.04
N LEU A 224 -0.28 -7.96 5.81
CA LEU A 224 -0.18 -9.00 6.83
C LEU A 224 1.28 -9.17 7.21
N LEU A 225 1.63 -8.80 8.42
CA LEU A 225 2.98 -9.03 8.94
C LEU A 225 3.04 -10.44 9.51
N ILE A 226 3.88 -11.25 8.88
CA ILE A 226 3.97 -12.68 9.11
C ILE A 226 4.78 -12.90 10.40
N ARG A 227 4.19 -13.62 11.36
CA ARG A 227 4.90 -14.05 12.58
C ARG A 227 5.70 -15.31 12.29
N ASP A 228 5.01 -16.35 11.85
CA ASP A 228 5.63 -17.63 11.50
C ASP A 228 5.23 -18.06 10.09
N ARG A 229 6.24 -18.34 9.26
CA ARG A 229 6.03 -18.72 7.86
C ARG A 229 5.43 -20.12 7.73
N GLY A 230 5.71 -21.03 8.66
CA GLY A 230 5.15 -22.39 8.66
C GLY A 230 3.65 -22.39 8.95
N ALA A 231 3.20 -21.53 9.86
CA ALA A 231 1.80 -21.30 10.20
C ALA A 231 1.06 -20.47 9.14
N PHE A 232 1.75 -19.54 8.48
CA PHE A 232 1.19 -18.71 7.41
C PHE A 232 1.02 -19.45 6.08
N ASN A 233 1.98 -20.30 5.71
CA ASN A 233 1.89 -21.10 4.49
C ASN A 233 0.71 -22.07 4.56
N PRO A 234 0.05 -22.36 3.43
CA PRO A 234 -1.14 -23.20 3.44
C PRO A 234 -0.81 -24.63 3.92
N LYS A 235 -1.39 -25.03 5.06
CA LYS A 235 -1.61 -26.45 5.39
C LYS A 235 -2.74 -27.01 4.52
N PRO A 236 -2.84 -28.33 4.27
CA PRO A 236 -4.05 -28.93 3.69
C PRO A 236 -5.28 -28.49 4.52
N GLY A 237 -6.25 -27.80 3.91
CA GLY A 237 -7.37 -27.13 4.61
C GLY A 237 -7.17 -25.64 4.91
N SER A 238 -6.15 -25.00 4.34
CA SER A 238 -5.79 -23.59 4.56
C SER A 238 -6.92 -22.57 4.36
N ALA A 239 -6.73 -21.37 4.91
CA ALA A 239 -7.62 -20.22 4.72
C ALA A 239 -7.82 -19.85 3.24
N PHE A 240 -6.91 -20.20 2.33
CA PHE A 240 -6.86 -19.63 0.98
C PHE A 240 -8.10 -19.89 0.10
N PRO A 241 -8.68 -21.11 0.04
CA PRO A 241 -9.95 -21.34 -0.64
C PRO A 241 -11.12 -20.58 -0.01
N LYS A 242 -11.16 -20.46 1.33
CA LYS A 242 -12.15 -19.62 2.02
C LYS A 242 -11.95 -18.15 1.69
N LEU A 243 -10.71 -17.67 1.59
CA LEU A 243 -10.39 -16.31 1.19
C LEU A 243 -10.80 -16.01 -0.24
N GLN A 244 -10.63 -16.95 -1.17
CA GLN A 244 -11.13 -16.80 -2.55
C GLN A 244 -12.66 -16.70 -2.59
N GLN A 245 -13.37 -17.49 -1.77
CA GLN A 245 -14.83 -17.41 -1.66
C GLN A 245 -15.29 -16.06 -1.09
N ILE A 246 -14.62 -15.55 -0.05
CA ILE A 246 -14.96 -14.26 0.58
C ILE A 246 -14.55 -13.10 -0.34
N ALA A 247 -13.39 -13.17 -1.00
CA ALA A 247 -12.92 -12.13 -1.92
C ALA A 247 -13.81 -11.99 -3.17
N GLY A 248 -14.41 -13.07 -3.65
CA GLY A 248 -15.41 -13.02 -4.73
C GLY A 248 -16.66 -12.19 -4.40
N SER A 249 -16.88 -11.86 -3.12
CA SER A 249 -17.98 -10.97 -2.68
C SER A 249 -17.57 -9.50 -2.51
N LEU A 250 -16.27 -9.17 -2.62
CA LEU A 250 -15.77 -7.77 -2.60
C LEU A 250 -16.09 -7.01 -3.91
N THR A 251 -16.42 -7.75 -4.96
CA THR A 251 -16.80 -7.23 -6.27
C THR A 251 -18.29 -7.48 -6.49
N LYS A 252 -19.12 -6.47 -6.22
CA LYS A 252 -20.54 -6.45 -6.60
C LYS A 252 -20.73 -5.55 -7.81
#